data_AF-Q4CM97-F1
#
_entry.id   AF-Q4CM97-F1
#
_cell.length_a   1.000
_cell.length_b   1.000
_cell.length_c   1.000
_cell.angle_alpha   90.00
_cell.angle_beta   90.00
_cell.angle_gamma   90.00
#
_symmetry.space_group_name_H-M   'P 1'
#
loop_
_entity.id
_entity.type
_entity.pdbx_description
1 polymer ?
#
loop_
_entity_poly.entity_id
_entity_poly.type
_entity_poly.pdbx_seq_one_letter_code
_entity_poly.pdbx_strand_id
1 'polypeptide(L)'
;TIRSNTLPAVASALSAITGVVAGAAAVAVVVTGGLGSVLEMQALGVFARMSCASAQERASTVALPYFLSVFAALDPLWMVVGNALLAAVFGCVHCGVTAAFQRWRGVDAASAWAAMRFPSLTYVVAHAMHLGIFFGSVFALAMPGARVQHRVVAVVGVLYGVAFPAGVCYLIARHTGASFARYWQFSRKPLHERLLYPVGYWYPAAQRRMYGGMLTNMRGSRVYWCVFQLSVLCVVGLIAAVHPPAGGCHALYFCMAVVLLAGAGVVALTKMMRSAFLTVMHTASLLLLAALCLVSAANHTAQSDGGARAYVAIVLLLTTVLLAVTVYSVVVWYAEDRHWQELREPRRGGLEALLRDDEESDEDTRKPHDMTSSSYASGTAVASSYRPPAQLQPMDGGARSDALSLFDRASSASHKIDYALL
;
A
#
# COMPACT_ATOMS: atom_id res chain seq x y z
N THR A 1 -31.60 15.62 -33.76
CA THR A 1 -31.39 15.32 -32.33
C THR A 1 -32.18 14.08 -31.94
N ILE A 2 -31.61 12.88 -32.11
CA ILE A 2 -32.24 11.68 -31.54
C ILE A 2 -32.03 11.76 -30.02
N ARG A 3 -33.03 12.26 -29.29
CA ARG A 3 -33.16 12.03 -27.85
C ARG A 3 -33.49 10.56 -27.66
N SER A 4 -32.48 9.70 -27.66
CA SER A 4 -32.66 8.38 -27.08
C SER A 4 -32.59 8.56 -25.56
N ASN A 5 -33.70 8.30 -24.87
CA ASN A 5 -33.72 8.16 -23.41
C ASN A 5 -32.79 7.03 -22.90
N THR A 6 -32.17 6.28 -23.81
CA THR A 6 -31.19 5.22 -23.51
C THR A 6 -29.89 5.77 -22.95
N LEU A 7 -29.39 6.92 -23.43
CA LEU A 7 -28.16 7.53 -22.91
C LEU A 7 -28.25 7.87 -21.41
N PRO A 8 -29.33 8.54 -20.94
CA PRO A 8 -29.56 8.77 -19.51
C PRO A 8 -29.63 7.47 -18.69
N ALA A 9 -30.35 6.45 -19.17
CA ALA A 9 -30.52 5.19 -18.45
C ALA A 9 -29.21 4.38 -18.37
N VAL A 10 -28.42 4.37 -19.45
CA VAL A 10 -27.11 3.70 -19.47
C VAL A 10 -26.12 4.45 -18.58
N ALA A 11 -26.11 5.79 -18.64
CA ALA A 11 -25.23 6.59 -17.79
C ALA A 11 -25.58 6.42 -16.30
N SER A 12 -26.87 6.40 -15.94
CA SER A 12 -27.30 6.18 -14.56
C SER A 12 -26.96 4.78 -14.06
N ALA A 13 -27.19 3.74 -14.89
CA ALA A 13 -26.80 2.38 -14.57
C ALA A 13 -25.28 2.25 -14.38
N LEU A 14 -24.49 2.84 -15.28
CA LEU A 14 -23.02 2.83 -15.18
C LEU A 14 -22.54 3.54 -13.92
N SER A 15 -23.13 4.69 -13.59
CA SER A 15 -22.79 5.43 -12.37
C SER A 15 -23.16 4.64 -11.11
N ALA A 16 -24.28 3.92 -11.10
CA ALA A 16 -24.66 3.08 -9.98
C ALA A 16 -23.68 1.92 -9.79
N ILE A 17 -23.35 1.21 -10.88
CA ILE A 17 -22.41 0.08 -10.85
C ILE A 17 -21.03 0.54 -10.40
N THR A 18 -20.46 1.56 -11.05
CA THR A 18 -19.14 2.11 -10.71
C THR A 18 -19.09 2.61 -9.27
N GLY A 19 -20.14 3.31 -8.80
CA GLY A 19 -20.25 3.79 -7.43
C GLY A 19 -20.28 2.66 -6.40
N VAL A 20 -21.04 1.59 -6.63
CA VAL A 20 -21.10 0.41 -5.75
C VAL A 20 -19.74 -0.29 -5.68
N VAL A 21 -19.10 -0.52 -6.82
CA VAL A 21 -17.78 -1.18 -6.87
C VAL A 21 -16.73 -0.32 -6.18
N ALA A 22 -16.75 1.01 -6.38
CA ALA A 22 -15.83 1.93 -5.71
C ALA A 22 -16.05 1.94 -4.18
N GLY A 23 -17.30 1.90 -3.73
CA GLY A 23 -17.64 1.78 -2.31
C GLY A 23 -17.13 0.48 -1.70
N ALA A 24 -17.37 -0.65 -2.36
CA ALA A 24 -16.85 -1.95 -1.95
C ALA A 24 -15.32 -1.98 -1.91
N ALA A 25 -14.65 -1.37 -2.90
CA ALA A 25 -13.20 -1.26 -2.94
C ALA A 25 -12.63 -0.45 -1.77
N ALA A 26 -13.27 0.68 -1.44
CA ALA A 26 -12.87 1.51 -0.30
C ALA A 26 -12.98 0.75 1.02
N VAL A 27 -14.08 0.02 1.25
CA VAL A 27 -14.26 -0.84 2.43
C VAL A 27 -13.21 -1.95 2.46
N ALA A 28 -12.98 -2.63 1.34
CA ALA A 28 -12.00 -3.70 1.23
C ALA A 28 -10.59 -3.20 1.57
N VAL A 29 -10.17 -2.03 1.07
CA VAL A 29 -8.87 -1.42 1.38
C VAL A 29 -8.71 -1.19 2.89
N VAL A 30 -9.74 -0.67 3.57
CA VAL A 30 -9.67 -0.42 5.02
C VAL A 30 -9.59 -1.73 5.81
N VAL A 31 -10.44 -2.71 5.49
CA VAL A 31 -10.51 -4.00 6.22
C VAL A 31 -9.21 -4.79 6.06
N THR A 32 -8.74 -4.90 4.82
CA THR A 32 -7.54 -5.68 4.46
C THR A 32 -6.23 -4.96 4.80
N GLY A 33 -6.29 -3.68 5.17
CA GLY A 33 -5.11 -2.87 5.44
C GLY A 33 -4.29 -2.64 4.17
N GLY A 34 -4.93 -2.26 3.07
CA GLY A 34 -4.27 -1.80 1.84
C GLY A 34 -4.29 -2.76 0.65
N LEU A 35 -4.93 -3.94 0.72
CA LEU A 35 -4.89 -4.91 -0.40
C LEU A 35 -5.71 -4.49 -1.64
N GLY A 36 -6.61 -3.50 -1.55
CA GLY A 36 -7.54 -3.16 -2.64
C GLY A 36 -7.09 -2.06 -3.62
N SER A 37 -7.98 -1.76 -4.57
CA SER A 37 -7.78 -0.85 -5.71
C SER A 37 -8.80 0.28 -5.67
N VAL A 38 -8.40 1.42 -5.09
CA VAL A 38 -9.19 2.66 -5.05
C VAL A 38 -8.68 3.68 -6.08
N LEU A 39 -7.39 3.61 -6.39
CA LEU A 39 -6.69 4.55 -7.25
C LEU A 39 -7.26 4.61 -8.68
N GLU A 40 -7.61 3.47 -9.26
CA GLU A 40 -8.17 3.36 -10.60
C GLU A 40 -9.58 3.97 -10.70
N MET A 41 -10.40 3.85 -9.63
CA MET A 41 -11.69 4.55 -9.55
C MET A 41 -11.50 6.06 -9.43
N GLN A 42 -10.48 6.50 -8.69
CA GLN A 42 -10.12 7.91 -8.61
C GLN A 42 -9.61 8.45 -9.95
N ALA A 43 -8.93 7.64 -10.77
CA ALA A 43 -8.53 8.04 -12.12
C ALA A 43 -9.74 8.35 -13.01
N LEU A 44 -10.82 7.57 -12.94
CA LEU A 44 -12.07 7.90 -13.60
C LEU A 44 -12.70 9.19 -13.03
N GLY A 45 -12.59 9.41 -11.71
CA GLY A 45 -12.99 10.67 -11.08
C GLY A 45 -12.19 11.88 -11.58
N VAL A 46 -10.89 11.70 -11.83
CA VAL A 46 -10.02 12.70 -12.49
C VAL A 46 -10.53 12.95 -13.91
N PHE A 47 -10.78 11.90 -14.70
CA PHE A 47 -11.29 12.05 -16.08
C PHE A 47 -12.61 12.81 -16.12
N ALA A 48 -13.54 12.52 -15.20
CA ALA A 48 -14.82 13.23 -15.08
C ALA A 48 -14.65 14.73 -14.78
N ARG A 49 -13.52 15.12 -14.16
CA ARG A 49 -13.20 16.49 -13.76
C ARG A 49 -12.45 17.29 -14.80
N MET A 50 -11.98 16.64 -15.85
CA MET A 50 -11.23 17.31 -16.90
C MET A 50 -12.10 18.35 -17.62
N SER A 51 -11.46 19.44 -18.03
CA SER A 51 -12.06 20.43 -18.94
C SER A 51 -12.54 19.76 -20.24
N CYS A 52 -11.76 18.80 -20.74
CA CYS A 52 -12.02 18.01 -21.94
C CYS A 52 -13.04 16.88 -21.80
N ALA A 53 -13.56 16.61 -20.61
CA ALA A 53 -14.51 15.52 -20.42
C ALA A 53 -15.81 15.79 -21.22
N SER A 54 -16.32 14.76 -21.87
CA SER A 54 -17.61 14.76 -22.55
C SER A 54 -18.77 14.76 -21.55
N ALA A 55 -19.95 15.17 -22.01
CA ALA A 55 -21.16 15.08 -21.19
C ALA A 55 -21.45 13.63 -20.75
N GLN A 56 -21.17 12.65 -21.62
CA GLN A 56 -21.37 11.23 -21.32
C GLN A 56 -20.38 10.73 -20.26
N GLU A 57 -19.09 11.07 -20.37
CA GLU A 57 -18.09 10.74 -19.33
C GLU A 57 -18.53 11.27 -17.97
N ARG A 58 -18.92 12.55 -17.89
CA ARG A 58 -19.37 13.16 -16.63
C ARG A 58 -20.65 12.50 -16.08
N ALA A 59 -21.66 12.29 -16.92
CA ALA A 59 -22.93 11.70 -16.48
C ALA A 59 -22.76 10.26 -15.99
N SER A 60 -21.90 9.49 -16.67
CA SER A 60 -21.69 8.08 -16.39
C SER A 60 -20.79 7.80 -15.17
N THR A 61 -20.05 8.81 -14.72
CA THR A 61 -19.08 8.69 -13.60
C THR A 61 -19.33 9.73 -12.51
N VAL A 62 -20.56 10.24 -12.39
CA VAL A 62 -20.89 11.37 -11.49
C VAL A 62 -20.52 11.13 -10.02
N ALA A 63 -20.54 9.86 -9.56
CA ALA A 63 -20.16 9.49 -8.20
C ALA A 63 -18.62 9.43 -7.97
N LEU A 64 -17.83 9.24 -9.02
CA LEU A 64 -16.40 8.93 -8.89
C LEU A 64 -15.52 10.12 -8.43
N PRO A 65 -15.81 11.39 -8.78
CA PRO A 65 -15.12 12.53 -8.19
C PRO A 65 -15.18 12.56 -6.65
N TYR A 66 -16.22 11.99 -6.02
CA TYR A 66 -16.32 11.97 -4.56
C TYR A 66 -15.33 11.00 -3.88
N PHE A 67 -14.85 10.00 -4.63
CA PHE A 67 -13.76 9.13 -4.16
C PHE A 67 -12.40 9.82 -4.24
N LEU A 68 -12.27 10.84 -5.09
CA LEU A 68 -11.10 11.71 -5.16
C LEU A 68 -11.13 12.74 -4.02
N SER A 69 -12.29 13.32 -3.75
CA SER A 69 -12.53 14.21 -2.60
C SER A 69 -14.02 14.31 -2.30
N VAL A 70 -14.41 14.21 -1.02
CA VAL A 70 -15.81 14.49 -0.61
C VAL A 70 -16.21 15.92 -0.96
N PHE A 71 -15.25 16.83 -1.03
CA PHE A 71 -15.42 18.23 -1.41
C PHE A 71 -15.39 18.45 -2.92
N ALA A 72 -15.47 17.38 -3.72
CA ALA A 72 -15.43 17.48 -5.16
C ALA A 72 -16.45 18.52 -5.66
N ALA A 73 -17.72 18.51 -5.23
CA ALA A 73 -18.72 19.46 -5.73
C ALA A 73 -18.40 20.94 -5.49
N LEU A 74 -17.45 21.27 -4.63
CA LEU A 74 -16.99 22.62 -4.33
C LEU A 74 -15.83 23.04 -5.25
N ASP A 75 -15.26 24.21 -4.96
CA ASP A 75 -14.05 24.68 -5.63
C ASP A 75 -12.86 23.72 -5.45
N PRO A 76 -11.92 23.66 -6.42
CA PRO A 76 -10.73 22.81 -6.35
C PRO A 76 -9.89 23.03 -5.09
N LEU A 77 -9.90 24.24 -4.53
CA LEU A 77 -9.24 24.57 -3.27
C LEU A 77 -9.75 23.71 -2.10
N TRP A 78 -11.06 23.46 -2.04
CA TRP A 78 -11.65 22.64 -0.99
C TRP A 78 -11.29 21.16 -1.13
N MET A 79 -11.01 20.70 -2.36
CA MET A 79 -10.43 19.35 -2.54
C MET A 79 -9.06 19.26 -1.89
N VAL A 80 -8.25 20.32 -1.94
CA VAL A 80 -6.93 20.39 -1.30
C VAL A 80 -7.06 20.51 0.22
N VAL A 81 -7.68 21.60 0.68
CA VAL A 81 -7.78 21.93 2.11
C VAL A 81 -8.62 20.90 2.85
N GLY A 82 -9.74 20.48 2.29
CA GLY A 82 -10.64 19.52 2.90
C GLY A 82 -10.04 18.13 3.02
N ASN A 83 -9.38 17.61 1.97
CA ASN A 83 -8.69 16.32 2.06
C ASN A 83 -7.49 16.37 3.02
N ALA A 84 -6.72 17.47 3.00
CA ALA A 84 -5.61 17.67 3.93
C ALA A 84 -6.10 17.70 5.39
N LEU A 85 -7.20 18.41 5.65
CA LEU A 85 -7.82 18.46 6.97
C LEU A 85 -8.35 17.09 7.40
N LEU A 86 -9.03 16.35 6.51
CA LEU A 86 -9.51 15.00 6.80
C LEU A 86 -8.36 14.04 7.16
N ALA A 87 -7.27 14.08 6.39
CA ALA A 87 -6.08 13.28 6.67
C ALA A 87 -5.42 13.68 8.00
N ALA A 88 -5.32 14.98 8.30
CA ALA A 88 -4.75 15.50 9.54
C ALA A 88 -5.61 15.12 10.75
N VAL A 89 -6.93 15.36 10.71
CA VAL A 89 -7.88 15.01 11.77
C VAL A 89 -7.85 13.51 12.04
N PHE A 90 -7.93 12.68 10.99
CA PHE A 90 -7.82 11.22 11.15
C PHE A 90 -6.49 10.83 11.79
N GLY A 91 -5.38 11.41 11.34
CA GLY A 91 -4.05 11.17 11.91
C GLY A 91 -3.95 11.54 13.39
N CYS A 92 -4.47 12.72 13.77
CA CYS A 92 -4.51 13.18 15.17
C CYS A 92 -5.36 12.26 16.05
N VAL A 93 -6.57 11.90 15.60
CA VAL A 93 -7.45 10.98 16.33
C VAL A 93 -6.79 9.62 16.47
N HIS A 94 -6.23 9.06 15.40
CA HIS A 94 -5.59 7.75 15.43
C HIS A 94 -4.36 7.74 16.35
N CYS A 95 -3.53 8.79 16.32
CA CYS A 95 -2.42 8.97 17.25
C CYS A 95 -2.90 9.07 18.71
N GLY A 96 -3.93 9.89 18.97
CA GLY A 96 -4.50 10.07 20.30
C GLY A 96 -5.10 8.78 20.88
N VAL A 97 -5.86 8.03 20.08
CA VAL A 97 -6.41 6.73 20.50
C VAL A 97 -5.30 5.72 20.75
N THR A 98 -4.24 5.72 19.94
CA THR A 98 -3.08 4.84 20.15
C THR A 98 -2.34 5.17 21.45
N ALA A 99 -2.13 6.46 21.74
CA ALA A 99 -1.53 6.90 23.00
C ALA A 99 -2.42 6.60 24.22
N ALA A 100 -3.74 6.77 24.10
CA ALA A 100 -4.69 6.41 25.13
C ALA A 100 -4.68 4.90 25.40
N PHE A 101 -4.66 4.08 24.34
CA PHE A 101 -4.53 2.63 24.46
C PHE A 101 -3.23 2.21 25.15
N GLN A 102 -2.11 2.81 24.77
CA GLN A 102 -0.80 2.57 25.38
C GLN A 102 -0.85 2.84 26.89
N ARG A 103 -1.38 4.00 27.30
CA ARG A 103 -1.50 4.38 28.73
C ARG A 103 -2.49 3.49 29.48
N TRP A 104 -3.63 3.18 28.88
CA TRP A 104 -4.70 2.42 29.54
C TRP A 104 -4.35 0.95 29.75
N ARG A 105 -3.64 0.35 28.79
CA ARG A 105 -3.20 -1.05 28.88
C ARG A 105 -1.81 -1.21 29.53
N GLY A 106 -1.07 -0.13 29.75
CA GLY A 106 0.28 -0.18 30.31
C GLY A 106 1.27 -0.95 29.43
N VAL A 107 1.05 -0.94 28.11
CA VAL A 107 1.90 -1.65 27.13
C VAL A 107 2.97 -0.73 26.56
N ASP A 108 4.03 -1.31 25.99
CA ASP A 108 5.02 -0.55 25.25
C ASP A 108 4.44 0.06 23.96
N ALA A 109 5.13 1.08 23.43
CA ALA A 109 4.67 1.80 22.25
C ALA A 109 4.55 0.89 21.03
N ALA A 110 5.46 -0.06 20.83
CA ALA A 110 5.42 -0.94 19.67
C ALA A 110 4.20 -1.90 19.75
N SER A 111 3.92 -2.46 20.92
CA SER A 111 2.70 -3.26 21.11
C SER A 111 1.42 -2.45 20.87
N ALA A 112 1.36 -1.21 21.37
CA ALA A 112 0.21 -0.33 21.14
C ALA A 112 0.03 -0.02 19.64
N TRP A 113 1.11 0.32 18.94
CA TRP A 113 1.07 0.65 17.51
C TRP A 113 0.67 -0.54 16.65
N ALA A 114 1.18 -1.73 16.97
CA ALA A 114 0.81 -2.96 16.28
C ALA A 114 -0.65 -3.34 16.54
N ALA A 115 -1.15 -3.16 17.76
CA ALA A 115 -2.54 -3.42 18.13
C ALA A 115 -3.51 -2.48 17.42
N MET A 116 -3.16 -1.18 17.38
CA MET A 116 -3.98 -0.13 16.75
C MET A 116 -3.76 -0.02 15.23
N ARG A 117 -2.86 -0.82 14.64
CA ARG A 117 -2.45 -0.70 13.23
C ARG A 117 -1.94 0.71 12.88
N PHE A 118 -1.29 1.37 13.82
CA PHE A 118 -0.63 2.66 13.61
C PHE A 118 0.81 2.46 13.13
N PRO A 119 1.26 3.15 12.05
CA PRO A 119 0.55 4.17 11.27
C PRO A 119 -0.19 3.63 10.03
N SER A 120 -0.32 2.32 9.80
CA SER A 120 -0.88 1.77 8.54
C SER A 120 -2.24 2.34 8.13
N LEU A 121 -3.20 2.49 9.05
CA LEU A 121 -4.52 3.05 8.71
C LEU A 121 -4.41 4.53 8.36
N THR A 122 -3.57 5.29 9.07
CA THR A 122 -3.28 6.69 8.73
C THR A 122 -2.67 6.80 7.34
N TYR A 123 -1.73 5.92 7.02
CA TYR A 123 -1.14 5.83 5.68
C TYR A 123 -2.22 5.53 4.63
N VAL A 124 -3.09 4.54 4.85
CA VAL A 124 -4.15 4.19 3.90
C VAL A 124 -5.08 5.37 3.62
N VAL A 125 -5.51 6.10 4.66
CA VAL A 125 -6.34 7.29 4.52
C VAL A 125 -5.58 8.39 3.78
N ALA A 126 -4.34 8.69 4.17
CA ALA A 126 -3.52 9.70 3.50
C ALA A 126 -3.27 9.36 2.02
N HIS A 127 -3.01 8.08 1.73
CA HIS A 127 -2.82 7.55 0.37
C HIS A 127 -4.08 7.70 -0.48
N ALA A 128 -5.26 7.38 0.07
CA ALA A 128 -6.54 7.58 -0.61
C ALA A 128 -6.83 9.06 -0.87
N MET A 129 -6.48 9.95 0.07
CA MET A 129 -6.71 11.39 -0.08
C MET A 129 -5.70 12.08 -1.01
N HIS A 130 -4.54 11.45 -1.24
CA HIS A 130 -3.39 12.06 -1.90
C HIS A 130 -3.68 12.53 -3.32
N LEU A 131 -4.27 11.66 -4.15
CA LEU A 131 -4.52 11.99 -5.56
C LEU A 131 -5.46 13.20 -5.69
N GLY A 132 -6.43 13.35 -4.78
CA GLY A 132 -7.34 14.49 -4.75
C GLY A 132 -6.67 15.79 -4.33
N ILE A 133 -5.75 15.74 -3.37
CA ILE A 133 -4.93 16.89 -2.98
C ILE A 133 -4.07 17.32 -4.17
N PHE A 134 -3.37 16.38 -4.80
CA PHE A 134 -2.47 16.70 -5.91
C PHE A 134 -3.23 17.24 -7.13
N PHE A 135 -4.24 16.51 -7.60
CA PHE A 135 -5.05 16.94 -8.74
C PHE A 135 -5.76 18.27 -8.46
N GLY A 136 -6.39 18.42 -7.29
CA GLY A 136 -7.05 19.67 -6.89
C GLY A 136 -6.10 20.86 -6.84
N SER A 137 -4.85 20.63 -6.44
CA SER A 137 -3.81 21.66 -6.40
C SER A 137 -3.38 22.09 -7.80
N VAL A 138 -3.06 21.14 -8.68
CA VAL A 138 -2.70 21.45 -10.07
C VAL A 138 -3.86 22.15 -10.77
N PHE A 139 -5.08 21.64 -10.59
CA PHE A 139 -6.28 22.21 -11.19
C PHE A 139 -6.56 23.63 -10.66
N ALA A 140 -6.37 23.88 -9.35
CA ALA A 140 -6.47 25.22 -8.77
C ALA A 140 -5.41 26.21 -9.32
N LEU A 141 -4.19 25.74 -9.62
CA LEU A 141 -3.16 26.58 -10.27
C LEU A 141 -3.52 26.90 -11.72
N ALA A 142 -4.19 25.97 -12.41
CA ALA A 142 -4.63 26.16 -13.79
C ALA A 142 -5.86 27.09 -13.91
N MET A 143 -6.58 27.38 -12.82
CA MET A 143 -7.77 28.24 -12.87
C MET A 143 -7.42 29.70 -13.17
N PRO A 144 -8.00 30.30 -14.23
CA PRO A 144 -7.78 31.71 -14.54
C PRO A 144 -8.37 32.60 -13.44
N GLY A 145 -7.65 33.67 -13.07
CA GLY A 145 -8.13 34.62 -12.06
C GLY A 145 -8.08 34.13 -10.60
N ALA A 146 -7.43 33.00 -10.31
CA ALA A 146 -7.29 32.51 -8.93
C ALA A 146 -6.61 33.56 -8.03
N ARG A 147 -7.23 33.89 -6.89
CA ARG A 147 -6.68 34.82 -5.89
C ARG A 147 -5.32 34.33 -5.37
N VAL A 148 -4.46 35.24 -4.94
CA VAL A 148 -3.11 34.93 -4.43
C VAL A 148 -3.15 33.83 -3.36
N GLN A 149 -4.08 33.90 -2.41
CA GLN A 149 -4.26 32.87 -1.38
C GLN A 149 -4.54 31.46 -1.94
N HIS A 150 -5.30 31.35 -3.04
CA HIS A 150 -5.59 30.06 -3.68
C HIS A 150 -4.32 29.50 -4.34
N ARG A 151 -3.51 30.38 -4.96
CA ARG A 151 -2.23 29.98 -5.57
C ARG A 151 -1.24 29.48 -4.53
N VAL A 152 -1.12 30.16 -3.39
CA VAL A 152 -0.22 29.73 -2.30
C VAL A 152 -0.61 28.34 -1.80
N VAL A 153 -1.89 28.12 -1.47
CA VAL A 153 -2.39 26.81 -1.02
C VAL A 153 -2.15 25.74 -2.08
N ALA A 154 -2.37 26.06 -3.35
CA ALA A 154 -2.17 25.12 -4.44
C ALA A 154 -0.68 24.78 -4.67
N VAL A 155 0.24 25.75 -4.56
CA VAL A 155 1.69 25.46 -4.59
C VAL A 155 2.07 24.54 -3.43
N VAL A 156 1.60 24.81 -2.22
CA VAL A 156 1.84 23.94 -1.06
C VAL A 156 1.30 22.53 -1.29
N GLY A 157 0.12 22.41 -1.89
CA GLY A 157 -0.48 21.12 -2.21
C GLY A 157 0.26 20.33 -3.29
N VAL A 158 0.84 21.00 -4.30
CA VAL A 158 1.74 20.36 -5.29
C VAL A 158 3.03 19.89 -4.62
N LEU A 159 3.64 20.71 -3.76
CA LEU A 159 4.85 20.34 -3.01
C LEU A 159 4.58 19.13 -2.10
N TYR A 160 3.45 19.12 -1.39
CA TYR A 160 2.98 17.96 -0.64
C TYR A 160 2.80 16.73 -1.54
N GLY A 161 2.24 16.95 -2.73
CA GLY A 161 2.10 15.95 -3.79
C GLY A 161 3.39 15.19 -4.09
N VAL A 162 4.49 15.91 -4.26
CA VAL A 162 5.81 15.32 -4.52
C VAL A 162 6.44 14.76 -3.24
N ALA A 163 6.27 15.45 -2.11
CA ALA A 163 6.89 15.09 -0.84
C ALA A 163 6.31 13.79 -0.25
N PHE A 164 5.02 13.51 -0.44
CA PHE A 164 4.38 12.34 0.18
C PHE A 164 4.93 11.00 -0.35
N PRO A 165 4.99 10.72 -1.67
CA PRO A 165 5.62 9.50 -2.17
C PRO A 165 7.09 9.37 -1.74
N ALA A 166 7.85 10.47 -1.76
CA ALA A 166 9.23 10.49 -1.29
C ALA A 166 9.34 10.16 0.21
N GLY A 167 8.45 10.72 1.03
CA GLY A 167 8.37 10.47 2.47
C GLY A 167 7.99 9.02 2.79
N VAL A 168 7.10 8.41 2.01
CA VAL A 168 6.75 6.99 2.13
C VAL A 168 7.95 6.10 1.82
N CYS A 169 8.69 6.39 0.74
CA CYS A 169 9.93 5.68 0.42
C CYS A 169 10.97 5.84 1.54
N TYR A 170 11.11 7.04 2.11
CA TYR A 170 12.00 7.29 3.25
C TYR A 170 11.59 6.48 4.49
N LEU A 171 10.29 6.46 4.82
CA LEU A 171 9.74 5.69 5.93
C LEU A 171 10.02 4.19 5.77
N ILE A 172 9.83 3.67 4.56
CA ILE A 172 10.13 2.27 4.23
C ILE A 172 11.61 1.97 4.44
N ALA A 173 12.50 2.83 3.92
CA ALA A 173 13.94 2.64 4.02
C ALA A 173 14.50 2.73 5.44
N ARG A 174 13.90 3.55 6.31
CA ARG A 174 14.47 3.86 7.64
C ARG A 174 13.75 3.24 8.83
N HIS A 175 12.44 2.98 8.73
CA HIS A 175 11.63 2.71 9.93
C HIS A 175 10.83 1.41 9.89
N THR A 176 10.64 0.76 8.73
CA THR A 176 9.77 -0.42 8.67
C THR A 176 10.35 -1.66 9.33
N GLY A 177 11.67 -1.88 9.22
CA GLY A 177 12.37 -3.04 9.80
C GLY A 177 11.77 -4.40 9.44
N ALA A 178 11.02 -4.47 8.33
CA ALA A 178 10.26 -5.65 7.93
C ALA A 178 11.03 -6.47 6.89
N SER A 179 10.90 -7.79 6.99
CA SER A 179 11.52 -8.77 6.12
C SER A 179 10.46 -9.62 5.42
N PHE A 180 10.83 -10.20 4.28
CA PHE A 180 9.92 -10.96 3.43
C PHE A 180 10.36 -12.42 3.29
N ALA A 181 9.47 -13.36 3.66
CA ALA A 181 9.69 -14.80 3.52
C ALA A 181 8.83 -15.35 2.38
N ARG A 182 9.33 -16.31 1.60
CA ARG A 182 8.58 -16.94 0.51
C ARG A 182 7.74 -18.10 1.03
N TYR A 183 6.57 -18.32 0.41
CA TYR A 183 5.81 -19.55 0.59
C TYR A 183 6.38 -20.64 -0.31
N TRP A 184 7.27 -21.47 0.25
CA TRP A 184 7.90 -22.56 -0.48
C TRP A 184 6.87 -23.60 -0.96
N GLN A 185 5.79 -23.81 -0.19
CA GLN A 185 4.70 -24.73 -0.54
C GLN A 185 3.98 -24.31 -1.84
N PHE A 186 3.68 -23.01 -1.99
CA PHE A 186 3.01 -22.48 -3.18
C PHE A 186 3.94 -22.41 -4.39
N SER A 187 5.26 -22.32 -4.16
CA SER A 187 6.25 -22.26 -5.23
C SER A 187 6.36 -23.58 -6.02
N ARG A 188 6.00 -24.72 -5.40
CA ARG A 188 6.00 -26.06 -6.01
C ARG A 188 4.74 -26.37 -6.83
N LYS A 189 3.71 -25.53 -6.77
CA LYS A 189 2.46 -25.70 -7.52
C LYS A 189 2.64 -25.42 -9.02
N PRO A 190 1.81 -26.02 -9.90
CA PRO A 190 1.85 -25.73 -11.33
C PRO A 190 1.52 -24.26 -11.61
N LEU A 191 1.95 -23.76 -12.77
CA LEU A 191 1.92 -22.32 -13.09
C LEU A 191 0.52 -21.70 -13.02
N HIS A 192 -0.52 -22.41 -13.46
CA HIS A 192 -1.89 -21.92 -13.48
C HIS A 192 -2.47 -21.77 -12.05
N GLU A 193 -2.15 -22.69 -11.13
CA GLU A 193 -2.52 -22.56 -9.72
C GLU A 193 -1.73 -21.43 -9.04
N ARG A 194 -0.43 -21.32 -9.34
CA ARG A 194 0.47 -20.33 -8.73
C ARG A 194 0.08 -18.88 -9.05
N LEU A 195 -0.74 -18.65 -10.07
CA LEU A 195 -1.27 -17.33 -10.40
C LEU A 195 -2.01 -16.69 -9.21
N LEU A 196 -2.82 -17.50 -8.52
CA LEU A 196 -3.71 -17.04 -7.44
C LEU A 196 -3.02 -17.01 -6.08
N TYR A 197 -1.97 -17.80 -5.86
CA TYR A 197 -1.28 -17.82 -4.57
C TYR A 197 -0.28 -16.67 -4.40
N PRO A 198 -0.21 -16.03 -3.23
CA PRO A 198 0.82 -15.06 -2.92
C PRO A 198 2.20 -15.72 -2.88
N VAL A 199 3.23 -15.01 -3.33
CA VAL A 199 4.62 -15.51 -3.41
C VAL A 199 5.26 -15.71 -2.03
N GLY A 200 4.82 -14.96 -1.03
CA GLY A 200 5.43 -14.93 0.30
C GLY A 200 4.63 -14.12 1.29
N TYR A 201 5.17 -13.77 2.45
CA TYR A 201 4.55 -12.94 3.49
C TYR A 201 5.59 -12.06 4.20
N TRP A 202 5.11 -11.01 4.86
CA TRP A 202 5.94 -10.08 5.64
C TRP A 202 6.01 -10.49 7.12
N TYR A 203 7.19 -10.36 7.71
CA TYR A 203 7.48 -10.62 9.12
C TYR A 203 8.46 -9.56 9.68
N PRO A 204 8.53 -9.34 11.01
CA PRO A 204 7.70 -9.93 12.06
C PRO A 204 6.24 -9.48 12.02
N ALA A 205 5.38 -10.16 12.77
CA ALA A 205 3.93 -9.89 12.78
C ALA A 205 3.60 -8.46 13.26
N ALA A 206 4.38 -7.90 14.19
CA ALA A 206 4.19 -6.54 14.69
C ALA A 206 4.37 -5.50 13.58
N GLN A 207 5.49 -5.54 12.85
CA GLN A 207 5.80 -4.64 11.73
C GLN A 207 4.79 -4.81 10.60
N ARG A 208 4.37 -6.05 10.30
CA ARG A 208 3.31 -6.31 9.33
C ARG A 208 2.00 -5.63 9.71
N ARG A 209 1.62 -5.64 11.00
CA ARG A 209 0.40 -4.97 11.46
C ARG A 209 0.54 -3.44 11.44
N MET A 210 1.70 -2.90 11.83
CA MET A 210 1.97 -1.46 11.83
C MET A 210 2.02 -0.85 10.43
N TYR A 211 2.55 -1.59 9.45
CA TYR A 211 2.84 -1.09 8.10
C TYR A 211 2.10 -1.84 6.99
N GLY A 212 1.06 -2.62 7.34
CA GLY A 212 0.32 -3.47 6.42
C GLY A 212 -0.18 -2.74 5.17
N GLY A 213 -0.61 -1.48 5.33
CA GLY A 213 -1.03 -0.57 4.25
C GLY A 213 -0.03 -0.44 3.10
N MET A 214 1.27 -0.47 3.40
CA MET A 214 2.35 -0.34 2.42
C MET A 214 2.87 -1.71 1.96
N LEU A 215 2.87 -2.70 2.86
CA LEU A 215 3.59 -3.96 2.66
C LEU A 215 2.72 -5.04 1.99
N THR A 216 1.45 -5.17 2.37
CA THR A 216 0.63 -6.37 2.10
C THR A 216 0.52 -6.73 0.62
N ASN A 217 0.43 -5.72 -0.25
CA ASN A 217 0.33 -5.89 -1.70
C ASN A 217 1.67 -6.11 -2.41
N MET A 218 2.78 -5.77 -1.76
CA MET A 218 4.09 -5.70 -2.38
C MET A 218 4.90 -6.97 -2.17
N ARG A 219 5.70 -7.31 -3.18
CA ARG A 219 6.75 -8.31 -3.05
C ARG A 219 7.95 -7.73 -2.29
N GLY A 220 8.61 -8.55 -1.46
CA GLY A 220 9.72 -8.17 -0.59
C GLY A 220 10.71 -7.14 -1.14
N SER A 221 11.44 -7.48 -2.21
CA SER A 221 12.47 -6.61 -2.81
C SER A 221 11.92 -5.40 -3.57
N ARG A 222 10.60 -5.26 -3.69
CA ARG A 222 9.92 -4.26 -4.53
C ARG A 222 8.97 -3.38 -3.73
N VAL A 223 9.15 -3.30 -2.41
CA VAL A 223 8.28 -2.53 -1.51
C VAL A 223 8.21 -1.03 -1.85
N TYR A 224 9.30 -0.43 -2.35
CA TYR A 224 9.31 0.97 -2.79
C TYR A 224 8.35 1.26 -3.95
N TRP A 225 7.95 0.23 -4.70
CA TRP A 225 6.98 0.37 -5.78
C TRP A 225 5.54 0.52 -5.29
N CYS A 226 5.28 0.52 -3.97
CA CYS A 226 3.94 0.77 -3.42
C CYS A 226 3.37 2.14 -3.81
N VAL A 227 4.22 3.14 -4.03
CA VAL A 227 3.81 4.47 -4.47
C VAL A 227 3.76 4.59 -5.99
N PHE A 228 4.20 3.58 -6.76
CA PHE A 228 4.36 3.70 -8.20
C PHE A 228 3.04 3.96 -8.93
N GLN A 229 1.99 3.20 -8.63
CA GLN A 229 0.68 3.40 -9.26
C GLN A 229 0.12 4.78 -8.93
N LEU A 230 0.24 5.22 -7.68
CA LEU A 230 -0.14 6.56 -7.26
C LEU A 230 0.63 7.62 -8.06
N SER A 231 1.96 7.46 -8.22
CA SER A 231 2.79 8.38 -9.00
C SER A 231 2.39 8.42 -10.48
N VAL A 232 2.11 7.27 -11.12
CA VAL A 232 1.61 7.21 -12.50
C VAL A 232 0.31 8.01 -12.62
N LEU A 233 -0.64 7.79 -11.70
CA LEU A 233 -1.91 8.52 -11.71
C LEU A 233 -1.77 9.99 -11.34
N CYS A 234 -0.77 10.37 -10.53
CA CYS A 234 -0.44 11.76 -10.30
C CYS A 234 0.05 12.42 -11.60
N VAL A 235 0.93 11.76 -12.37
CA VAL A 235 1.35 12.29 -13.68
C VAL A 235 0.17 12.40 -14.64
N VAL A 236 -0.73 11.39 -14.67
CA VAL A 236 -1.98 11.47 -15.43
C VAL A 236 -2.85 12.65 -14.95
N GLY A 237 -2.99 12.84 -13.64
CA GLY A 237 -3.72 13.95 -13.03
C GLY A 237 -3.11 15.32 -13.36
N LEU A 238 -1.79 15.43 -13.40
CA LEU A 238 -1.07 16.64 -13.80
C LEU A 238 -1.42 17.01 -15.25
N ILE A 239 -1.36 16.04 -16.16
CA ILE A 239 -1.75 16.23 -17.56
C ILE A 239 -3.24 16.59 -17.63
N ALA A 240 -4.09 15.82 -16.96
CA ALA A 240 -5.55 15.99 -16.95
C ALA A 240 -6.02 17.38 -16.48
N ALA A 241 -5.26 18.02 -15.59
CA ALA A 241 -5.58 19.35 -15.07
C ALA A 241 -5.24 20.52 -16.02
N VAL A 242 -4.49 20.25 -17.10
CA VAL A 242 -4.18 21.26 -18.12
C VAL A 242 -5.46 21.64 -18.87
N HIS A 243 -5.63 22.94 -19.12
CA HIS A 243 -6.69 23.46 -19.99
C HIS A 243 -6.11 23.68 -21.39
N PRO A 244 -6.20 22.69 -22.31
CA PRO A 244 -5.71 22.89 -23.65
C PRO A 244 -6.54 23.96 -24.39
N PRO A 245 -5.94 24.70 -25.34
CA PRO A 245 -6.68 25.58 -26.23
C PRO A 245 -7.73 24.79 -27.04
N ALA A 246 -8.71 25.49 -27.60
CA ALA A 246 -9.82 24.88 -28.35
C ALA A 246 -9.31 23.86 -29.40
N GLY A 247 -9.77 22.61 -29.30
CA GLY A 247 -9.38 21.51 -30.18
C GLY A 247 -8.23 20.61 -29.67
N GLY A 248 -7.48 21.01 -28.63
CA GLY A 248 -6.32 20.25 -28.12
C GLY A 248 -6.64 19.04 -27.23
N CYS A 249 -7.92 18.72 -27.00
CA CYS A 249 -8.33 17.65 -26.08
C CYS A 249 -7.86 16.26 -26.52
N HIS A 250 -7.86 15.96 -27.83
CA HIS A 250 -7.38 14.68 -28.34
C HIS A 250 -5.91 14.43 -28.01
N ALA A 251 -5.05 15.45 -28.15
CA ALA A 251 -3.63 15.38 -27.79
C ALA A 251 -3.45 15.15 -26.28
N LEU A 252 -4.26 15.80 -25.45
CA LEU A 252 -4.25 15.61 -24.00
C LEU A 252 -4.53 14.15 -23.60
N TYR A 253 -5.59 13.57 -24.16
CA TYR A 253 -5.93 12.15 -23.96
C TYR A 253 -4.84 11.21 -24.46
N PHE A 254 -4.23 11.50 -25.62
CA PHE A 254 -3.13 10.70 -26.13
C PHE A 254 -1.92 10.71 -25.17
N CYS A 255 -1.54 11.87 -24.64
CA CYS A 255 -0.46 11.98 -23.65
C CYS A 255 -0.75 11.14 -22.39
N MET A 256 -1.99 11.19 -21.87
CA MET A 256 -2.39 10.35 -20.74
C MET A 256 -2.31 8.86 -21.08
N ALA A 257 -2.76 8.46 -22.27
CA ALA A 257 -2.69 7.07 -22.72
C ALA A 257 -1.25 6.57 -22.77
N VAL A 258 -0.30 7.37 -23.27
CA VAL A 258 1.13 7.02 -23.31
C VAL A 258 1.67 6.77 -21.90
N VAL A 259 1.35 7.63 -20.93
CA VAL A 259 1.78 7.47 -19.53
C VAL A 259 1.19 6.18 -18.92
N LEU A 260 -0.09 5.90 -19.17
CA LEU A 260 -0.77 4.71 -18.67
C LEU A 260 -0.21 3.42 -19.30
N LEU A 261 0.09 3.42 -20.60
CA LEU A 261 0.73 2.30 -21.30
C LEU A 261 2.14 2.04 -20.76
N ALA A 262 2.94 3.09 -20.56
CA ALA A 262 4.26 2.98 -19.96
C ALA A 262 4.16 2.42 -18.52
N GLY A 263 3.22 2.94 -17.72
CA GLY A 263 2.92 2.42 -16.39
C GLY A 263 2.54 0.94 -16.41
N ALA A 264 1.64 0.52 -17.30
CA ALA A 264 1.23 -0.87 -17.47
C ALA A 264 2.42 -1.78 -17.81
N GLY A 265 3.27 -1.35 -18.75
CA GLY A 265 4.50 -2.07 -19.11
C GLY A 265 5.43 -2.26 -17.91
N VAL A 266 5.64 -1.20 -17.11
CA VAL A 266 6.46 -1.29 -15.90
C VAL A 266 5.86 -2.26 -14.89
N VAL A 267 4.55 -2.21 -14.60
CA VAL A 267 3.91 -3.17 -13.67
C VAL A 267 4.07 -4.62 -14.17
N ALA A 268 3.87 -4.85 -15.47
CA ALA A 268 3.97 -6.18 -16.08
C ALA A 268 5.39 -6.75 -16.01
N LEU A 269 6.40 -5.95 -16.37
CA LEU A 269 7.80 -6.38 -16.41
C LEU A 269 8.40 -6.50 -15.01
N THR A 270 8.06 -5.57 -14.13
CA THR A 270 8.59 -5.56 -12.76
C THR A 270 7.93 -6.58 -11.87
N LYS A 271 6.78 -7.20 -12.18
CA LYS A 271 6.10 -8.19 -11.29
C LYS A 271 6.18 -7.76 -9.80
N MET A 272 5.81 -6.52 -9.53
CA MET A 272 6.04 -5.85 -8.25
C MET A 272 5.09 -6.30 -7.15
N MET A 273 3.92 -6.84 -7.53
CA MET A 273 2.90 -7.31 -6.61
C MET A 273 3.27 -8.66 -6.00
N ARG A 274 2.67 -8.93 -4.83
CA ARG A 274 2.85 -10.16 -4.07
C ARG A 274 2.28 -11.39 -4.75
N SER A 275 1.28 -11.24 -5.63
CA SER A 275 0.73 -12.31 -6.46
C SER A 275 0.77 -11.96 -7.95
N ALA A 276 0.85 -12.99 -8.78
CA ALA A 276 0.82 -12.82 -10.23
C ALA A 276 -0.56 -12.37 -10.70
N PHE A 277 -1.64 -12.86 -10.06
CA PHE A 277 -3.00 -12.38 -10.32
C PHE A 277 -3.13 -10.86 -10.16
N LEU A 278 -2.71 -10.30 -9.02
CA LEU A 278 -2.75 -8.84 -8.81
C LEU A 278 -1.91 -8.09 -9.85
N THR A 279 -0.73 -8.61 -10.20
CA THR A 279 0.09 -8.02 -11.26
C THR A 279 -0.70 -7.94 -12.57
N VAL A 280 -1.32 -9.05 -13.00
CA VAL A 280 -2.13 -9.10 -14.23
C VAL A 280 -3.31 -8.14 -14.15
N MET A 281 -4.07 -8.15 -13.06
CA MET A 281 -5.27 -7.33 -12.93
C MET A 281 -4.97 -5.83 -12.92
N HIS A 282 -3.93 -5.41 -12.20
CA HIS A 282 -3.51 -4.01 -12.24
C HIS A 282 -2.93 -3.60 -13.59
N THR A 283 -2.18 -4.47 -14.27
CA THR A 283 -1.76 -4.18 -15.66
C THR A 283 -2.95 -4.01 -16.58
N ALA A 284 -3.94 -4.91 -16.50
CA ALA A 284 -5.17 -4.82 -17.27
C ALA A 284 -5.93 -3.52 -16.96
N SER A 285 -6.02 -3.12 -15.69
CA SER A 285 -6.68 -1.86 -15.31
C SER A 285 -6.02 -0.63 -15.94
N LEU A 286 -4.68 -0.56 -15.96
CA LEU A 286 -3.94 0.54 -16.60
C LEU A 286 -4.10 0.51 -18.13
N LEU A 287 -4.10 -0.67 -18.74
CA LEU A 287 -4.38 -0.83 -20.17
C LEU A 287 -5.82 -0.39 -20.53
N LEU A 288 -6.80 -0.71 -19.68
CA LEU A 288 -8.20 -0.30 -19.88
C LEU A 288 -8.36 1.21 -19.70
N LEU A 289 -7.69 1.82 -18.72
CA LEU A 289 -7.64 3.29 -18.61
C LEU A 289 -6.99 3.93 -19.84
N ALA A 290 -5.90 3.36 -20.36
CA ALA A 290 -5.27 3.84 -21.60
C ALA A 290 -6.22 3.70 -22.81
N ALA A 291 -6.93 2.58 -22.92
CA ALA A 291 -7.92 2.35 -23.96
C ALA A 291 -9.09 3.35 -23.86
N LEU A 292 -9.55 3.67 -22.64
CA LEU A 292 -10.53 4.76 -22.42
C LEU A 292 -10.00 6.08 -22.96
N CYS A 293 -8.76 6.45 -22.63
CA CYS A 293 -8.16 7.68 -23.15
C CYS A 293 -8.11 7.69 -24.69
N LEU A 294 -7.73 6.58 -25.32
CA LEU A 294 -7.69 6.47 -26.79
C LEU A 294 -9.09 6.58 -27.42
N VAL A 295 -10.11 5.93 -26.83
CA VAL A 295 -11.50 6.02 -27.28
C VAL A 295 -12.03 7.45 -27.11
N SER A 296 -11.73 8.10 -25.99
CA SER A 296 -12.11 9.50 -25.75
C SER A 296 -11.41 10.45 -26.73
N ALA A 297 -10.13 10.23 -27.03
CA ALA A 297 -9.41 10.99 -28.05
C ALA A 297 -10.05 10.85 -29.44
N ALA A 298 -10.41 9.61 -29.83
CA ALA A 298 -11.08 9.34 -31.11
C ALA A 298 -12.50 9.94 -31.16
N ASN A 299 -13.23 9.94 -30.06
CA ASN A 299 -14.56 10.57 -29.99
C ASN A 299 -14.50 12.09 -30.16
N HIS A 300 -13.39 12.74 -29.78
CA HIS A 300 -13.15 14.17 -30.03
C HIS A 300 -12.82 14.47 -31.50
N THR A 301 -12.26 13.51 -32.26
CA THR A 301 -11.95 13.71 -33.68
C THR A 301 -13.09 13.30 -34.61
N ALA A 302 -13.81 12.24 -34.27
CA ALA A 302 -14.94 11.72 -35.04
C ALA A 302 -16.02 11.15 -34.10
N GLN A 303 -16.96 12.00 -33.69
CA GLN A 303 -18.05 11.61 -32.80
C GLN A 303 -18.90 10.51 -33.45
N SER A 304 -19.00 9.35 -32.80
CA SER A 304 -19.78 8.21 -33.29
C SER A 304 -20.48 7.44 -32.16
N ASP A 305 -21.62 6.82 -32.49
CA ASP A 305 -22.34 5.93 -31.57
C ASP A 305 -21.51 4.67 -31.22
N GLY A 306 -20.58 4.29 -32.10
CA GLY A 306 -19.65 3.19 -31.85
C GLY A 306 -18.68 3.52 -30.71
N GLY A 307 -18.13 4.74 -30.71
CA GLY A 307 -17.21 5.17 -29.65
C GLY A 307 -17.89 5.37 -28.29
N ALA A 308 -19.15 5.81 -28.26
CA ALA A 308 -19.93 5.86 -27.02
C ALA A 308 -20.17 4.45 -26.43
N ARG A 309 -20.47 3.45 -27.28
CA ARG A 309 -20.62 2.05 -26.86
C ARG A 309 -19.28 1.45 -26.40
N ALA A 310 -18.19 1.74 -27.10
CA ALA A 310 -16.85 1.30 -26.72
C ALA A 310 -16.47 1.84 -25.33
N TYR A 311 -16.72 3.12 -25.06
CA TYR A 311 -16.50 3.73 -23.75
C TYR A 311 -17.24 2.97 -22.64
N VAL A 312 -18.55 2.74 -22.81
CA VAL A 312 -19.37 1.99 -21.84
C VAL A 312 -18.82 0.58 -21.60
N ALA A 313 -18.47 -0.14 -22.68
CA ALA A 313 -17.93 -1.49 -22.58
C ALA A 313 -16.59 -1.54 -21.82
N ILE A 314 -15.68 -0.58 -22.09
CA ILE A 314 -14.38 -0.53 -21.41
C ILE A 314 -14.55 -0.15 -19.94
N VAL A 315 -15.45 0.78 -19.59
CA VAL A 315 -15.72 1.10 -18.17
C VAL A 315 -16.29 -0.13 -17.45
N LEU A 316 -17.23 -0.86 -18.06
CA LEU A 316 -17.74 -2.10 -17.47
C LEU A 316 -16.62 -3.13 -17.26
N LEU A 317 -15.76 -3.34 -18.25
CA LEU A 317 -14.61 -4.24 -18.11
C LEU A 317 -13.62 -3.79 -17.04
N LEU A 318 -13.40 -2.48 -16.91
CA LEU A 318 -12.59 -1.93 -15.82
C LEU A 318 -13.25 -2.20 -14.47
N THR A 319 -14.56 -1.96 -14.34
CA THR A 319 -15.28 -2.24 -13.08
C THR A 319 -15.25 -3.72 -12.69
N THR A 320 -15.33 -4.65 -13.64
CA THR A 320 -15.23 -6.08 -13.35
C THR A 320 -13.82 -6.48 -12.93
N VAL A 321 -12.78 -5.93 -13.56
CA VAL A 321 -11.37 -6.10 -13.14
C VAL A 321 -11.18 -5.62 -11.70
N LEU A 322 -11.68 -4.44 -11.37
CA LEU A 322 -11.57 -3.85 -10.03
C LEU A 322 -12.35 -4.68 -9.00
N LEU A 323 -13.56 -5.11 -9.33
CA LEU A 323 -14.33 -6.02 -8.48
C LEU A 323 -13.56 -7.32 -8.21
N ALA A 324 -12.97 -7.95 -9.24
CA ALA A 324 -12.18 -9.16 -9.08
C ALA A 324 -10.93 -8.93 -8.20
N VAL A 325 -10.25 -7.79 -8.31
CA VAL A 325 -9.15 -7.41 -7.39
C VAL A 325 -9.66 -7.30 -5.95
N THR A 326 -10.81 -6.64 -5.74
CA THR A 326 -11.38 -6.48 -4.39
C THR A 326 -11.76 -7.82 -3.76
N VAL A 327 -12.45 -8.69 -4.50
CA VAL A 327 -12.86 -10.02 -4.03
C VAL A 327 -11.62 -10.87 -3.72
N TYR A 328 -10.64 -10.90 -4.63
CA TYR A 328 -9.39 -11.61 -4.41
C TYR A 328 -8.67 -11.14 -3.14
N SER A 329 -8.58 -9.83 -2.94
CA SER A 329 -7.93 -9.23 -1.78
C SER A 329 -8.58 -9.63 -0.45
N VAL A 330 -9.92 -9.64 -0.41
CA VAL A 330 -10.69 -10.10 0.75
C VAL A 330 -10.49 -11.60 0.99
N VAL A 331 -10.53 -12.42 -0.06
CA VAL A 331 -10.33 -13.87 0.03
C VAL A 331 -8.93 -14.22 0.53
N VAL A 332 -7.88 -13.57 -0.01
CA VAL A 332 -6.50 -13.79 0.42
C VAL A 332 -6.29 -13.33 1.86
N TRP A 333 -6.84 -12.18 2.23
CA TRP A 333 -6.81 -11.71 3.62
C TRP A 333 -7.45 -12.72 4.57
N TYR A 334 -8.63 -13.22 4.22
CA TYR A 334 -9.34 -14.23 5.01
C TYR A 334 -8.59 -15.57 5.08
N ALA A 335 -8.05 -16.04 3.95
CA ALA A 335 -7.25 -17.27 3.89
C ALA A 335 -5.97 -17.16 4.73
N GLU A 336 -5.28 -16.01 4.66
CA GLU A 336 -4.11 -15.75 5.49
C GLU A 336 -4.43 -15.70 6.97
N ASP A 337 -5.54 -15.06 7.33
CA ASP A 337 -5.96 -14.92 8.71
C ASP A 337 -6.45 -16.23 9.31
N ARG A 338 -7.10 -17.11 8.54
CA ARG A 338 -7.75 -18.33 9.07
C ARG A 338 -7.05 -19.64 8.73
N HIS A 339 -6.53 -19.78 7.51
CA HIS A 339 -6.08 -21.07 6.99
C HIS A 339 -4.55 -21.16 6.86
N TRP A 340 -3.86 -20.03 6.68
CA TRP A 340 -2.41 -20.01 6.47
C TRP A 340 -1.64 -19.41 7.65
N GLN A 341 -2.23 -19.41 8.85
CA GLN A 341 -1.52 -18.98 10.07
C GLN A 341 -0.29 -19.86 10.32
N GLU A 342 -0.46 -21.18 10.26
CA GLU A 342 0.61 -22.17 10.47
C GLU A 342 1.75 -22.04 9.45
N LEU A 343 1.45 -21.59 8.23
CA LEU A 343 2.47 -21.36 7.19
C LEU A 343 3.33 -20.10 7.46
N ARG A 344 2.86 -19.17 8.29
CA ARG A 344 3.56 -17.91 8.62
C ARG A 344 4.36 -17.99 9.91
N GLU A 345 3.88 -18.79 10.84
CA GLU A 345 4.55 -19.11 12.10
C GLU A 345 5.01 -20.56 12.03
N PRO A 346 6.05 -20.91 11.23
CA PRO A 346 6.70 -22.19 11.47
C PRO A 346 7.14 -22.14 12.93
N ARG A 347 6.56 -23.01 13.79
CA ARG A 347 7.03 -23.21 15.15
C ARG A 347 8.55 -23.25 15.06
N ARG A 348 9.25 -22.20 15.53
CA ARG A 348 10.72 -22.19 15.55
C ARG A 348 11.23 -23.47 16.19
N GLY A 349 10.52 -23.95 17.21
CA GLY A 349 10.78 -25.23 17.87
C GLY A 349 10.60 -26.49 17.02
N GLY A 350 9.92 -26.47 15.87
CA GLY A 350 9.78 -27.66 15.02
C GLY A 350 10.96 -27.86 14.06
N LEU A 351 11.48 -26.78 13.48
CA LEU A 351 12.68 -26.85 12.63
C LEU A 351 13.95 -26.95 13.47
N GLU A 352 14.00 -26.28 14.63
CA GLU A 352 15.09 -26.48 15.60
C GLU A 352 15.03 -27.89 16.22
N ALA A 353 13.84 -28.48 16.44
CA ALA A 353 13.74 -29.88 16.86
C ALA A 353 14.21 -30.85 15.76
N LEU A 354 13.80 -30.65 14.51
CA LEU A 354 14.26 -31.50 13.40
C LEU A 354 15.77 -31.40 13.14
N LEU A 355 16.33 -30.18 13.20
CA LEU A 355 17.78 -30.00 13.06
C LEU A 355 18.56 -30.57 14.25
N ARG A 356 17.95 -30.62 15.44
CA ARG A 356 18.56 -31.23 16.63
C ARG A 356 18.44 -32.76 16.63
N ASP A 357 17.33 -33.31 16.14
CA ASP A 357 17.14 -34.76 15.98
C ASP A 357 18.10 -35.35 14.94
N ASP A 358 18.42 -34.62 13.87
CA ASP A 358 19.45 -35.03 12.89
C ASP A 358 20.89 -34.95 13.47
N GLU A 359 21.15 -34.10 14.47
CA GLU A 359 22.47 -33.97 15.10
C GLU A 359 22.66 -34.99 16.25
N GLU A 360 21.58 -35.52 16.82
CA GLU A 360 21.61 -36.50 17.92
C GLU A 360 21.49 -37.95 17.42
N SER A 361 21.06 -38.18 16.17
CA SER A 361 20.89 -39.53 15.58
C SER A 361 22.15 -40.13 14.97
N ASP A 362 23.19 -39.34 14.69
CA ASP A 362 24.47 -39.85 14.16
C ASP A 362 25.42 -40.40 15.24
N GLU A 363 25.13 -40.20 16.54
CA GLU A 363 26.00 -40.69 17.62
C GLU A 363 25.73 -42.17 17.99
N ASP A 364 24.57 -42.74 17.64
CA ASP A 364 24.14 -44.07 18.14
C ASP A 364 24.26 -45.24 17.14
N THR A 365 24.89 -45.05 15.97
CA THR A 365 25.16 -46.17 15.02
C THR A 365 26.59 -46.69 15.02
N ARG A 366 27.37 -46.49 16.09
CA ARG A 366 28.63 -47.22 16.28
C ARG A 366 28.43 -48.54 17.03
N LYS A 367 28.00 -49.56 16.28
CA LYS A 367 28.01 -50.97 16.72
C LYS A 367 29.39 -51.38 17.26
N PRO A 368 29.47 -52.10 18.40
CA PRO A 368 30.72 -52.42 19.07
C PRO A 368 31.19 -53.84 18.75
N HIS A 369 31.83 -54.09 17.62
CA HIS A 369 32.62 -55.32 17.36
C HIS A 369 33.86 -54.81 16.61
N ASP A 370 35.11 -55.02 17.01
CA ASP A 370 35.70 -56.19 17.61
C ASP A 370 36.98 -55.83 18.39
N MET A 371 37.21 -56.62 19.44
CA MET A 371 38.31 -56.54 20.38
C MET A 371 39.52 -57.25 19.76
N THR A 372 40.52 -56.51 19.29
CA THR A 372 41.88 -57.07 19.13
C THR A 372 42.95 -55.99 19.07
N SER A 373 43.76 -56.00 20.12
CA SER A 373 45.22 -55.86 20.07
C SER A 373 45.86 -54.47 20.10
N SER A 374 46.67 -54.32 21.16
CA SER A 374 47.94 -53.58 21.28
C SER A 374 47.89 -52.06 21.13
N SER A 375 47.97 -51.31 22.23
CA SER A 375 49.23 -50.90 22.89
C SER A 375 50.21 -50.17 21.97
N TYR A 376 50.31 -48.84 22.10
CA TYR A 376 51.58 -48.13 22.33
C TYR A 376 51.35 -46.63 22.61
N ALA A 377 51.78 -46.22 23.81
CA ALA A 377 52.43 -44.97 24.23
C ALA A 377 52.10 -43.59 23.59
N SER A 378 51.71 -42.69 24.50
CA SER A 378 52.39 -41.42 24.84
C SER A 378 52.39 -40.25 23.82
N GLY A 379 51.75 -39.13 24.22
CA GLY A 379 51.99 -37.83 23.59
C GLY A 379 50.96 -36.75 23.92
N THR A 380 51.23 -36.00 24.98
CA THR A 380 50.57 -34.78 25.48
C THR A 380 50.40 -33.65 24.46
N ALA A 381 49.20 -33.06 24.36
CA ALA A 381 49.02 -31.63 24.07
C ALA A 381 47.65 -31.14 24.61
N VAL A 382 47.72 -30.19 25.54
CA VAL A 382 46.63 -29.58 26.29
C VAL A 382 45.73 -28.76 25.36
N ALA A 383 44.47 -29.16 25.21
CA ALA A 383 43.41 -28.31 24.67
C ALA A 383 42.86 -27.42 25.80
N SER A 384 43.10 -26.12 25.67
CA SER A 384 42.56 -25.08 26.55
C SER A 384 41.03 -25.03 26.40
N SER A 385 40.31 -25.24 27.50
CA SER A 385 38.86 -25.14 27.57
C SER A 385 38.40 -23.68 27.52
N TYR A 386 37.71 -23.32 26.45
CA TYR A 386 36.98 -22.06 26.34
C TYR A 386 35.79 -22.08 27.30
N ARG A 387 35.75 -21.11 28.24
CA ARG A 387 34.70 -20.95 29.25
C ARG A 387 33.75 -19.83 28.82
N PRO A 388 32.46 -20.09 28.53
CA PRO A 388 31.49 -19.05 28.19
C PRO A 388 31.06 -18.25 29.45
N PRO A 389 30.62 -16.98 29.28
CA PRO A 389 30.31 -16.10 30.41
C PRO A 389 29.00 -16.47 31.13
N ALA A 390 29.02 -16.27 32.44
CA ALA A 390 27.97 -16.63 33.40
C ALA A 390 26.63 -15.92 33.15
N GLN A 391 25.54 -16.66 33.35
CA GLN A 391 24.17 -16.16 33.29
C GLN A 391 23.92 -15.14 34.41
N LEU A 392 23.34 -13.99 34.04
CA LEU A 392 22.81 -12.99 34.95
C LEU A 392 21.66 -13.58 35.78
N GLN A 393 21.89 -13.66 37.08
CA GLN A 393 20.93 -14.09 38.08
C GLN A 393 19.76 -13.09 38.17
N PRO A 394 18.50 -13.53 38.27
CA PRO A 394 17.35 -12.64 38.32
C PRO A 394 17.31 -11.90 39.67
N MET A 395 17.21 -10.57 39.62
CA MET A 395 16.91 -9.78 40.81
C MET A 395 15.44 -9.97 41.18
N ASP A 396 15.19 -10.84 42.16
CA ASP A 396 14.01 -10.80 43.01
C ASP A 396 14.15 -9.64 44.00
N GLY A 397 13.15 -8.75 44.03
CA GLY A 397 13.17 -7.57 44.88
C GLY A 397 11.86 -6.79 44.89
N GLY A 398 10.86 -7.36 45.58
CA GLY A 398 9.81 -6.70 46.37
C GLY A 398 9.31 -5.28 46.02
N ALA A 399 8.05 -5.23 45.61
CA ALA A 399 6.97 -4.43 46.20
C ALA A 399 7.21 -2.97 46.65
N ARG A 400 6.53 -2.07 45.91
CA ARG A 400 5.58 -1.04 46.39
C ARG A 400 6.13 0.28 46.98
N SER A 401 5.61 1.35 46.37
CA SER A 401 5.57 2.77 46.78
C SER A 401 6.81 3.60 46.48
N ASP A 402 6.74 4.38 45.39
CA ASP A 402 6.88 5.85 45.46
C ASP A 402 6.55 6.49 44.11
N ALA A 403 5.27 6.83 43.93
CA ALA A 403 4.73 7.57 42.80
C ALA A 403 4.88 9.10 42.97
N LEU A 404 5.95 9.58 43.61
CA LEU A 404 6.18 11.01 43.90
C LEU A 404 7.66 11.40 43.71
N SER A 405 8.19 11.29 42.49
CA SER A 405 9.38 12.06 42.09
C SER A 405 9.46 12.31 40.57
N LEU A 406 8.30 12.47 39.92
CA LEU A 406 8.22 12.83 38.50
C LEU A 406 8.24 14.35 38.22
N PHE A 407 8.49 15.21 39.22
CA PHE A 407 8.42 16.67 39.02
C PHE A 407 9.64 17.51 39.37
N ASP A 408 10.79 16.94 39.76
CA ASP A 408 11.95 17.78 40.15
C ASP A 408 13.27 17.51 39.42
N ARG A 409 13.20 17.06 38.16
CA ARG A 409 14.41 17.07 37.30
C ARG A 409 14.17 17.46 35.85
N ALA A 410 13.36 18.50 35.66
CA ALA A 410 13.42 19.34 34.47
C ALA A 410 14.44 20.47 34.68
N SER A 411 15.72 20.14 34.93
CA SER A 411 16.83 21.10 34.95
C SER A 411 18.16 20.36 35.14
N SER A 412 18.70 19.79 34.06
CA SER A 412 20.15 19.61 33.83
C SER A 412 20.37 18.78 32.56
N ALA A 413 19.81 19.23 31.43
CA ALA A 413 20.24 18.80 30.11
C ALA A 413 21.37 19.73 29.66
N SER A 414 22.55 19.59 30.26
CA SER A 414 23.78 20.15 29.70
C SER A 414 24.87 19.09 29.72
N HIS A 415 25.25 18.68 28.51
CA HIS A 415 26.63 18.40 28.15
C HIS A 415 27.33 17.22 28.84
N LYS A 416 27.32 16.06 28.16
CA LYS A 416 28.48 15.16 28.08
C LYS A 416 28.29 14.17 26.91
N ILE A 417 28.77 14.61 25.76
CA ILE A 417 29.12 13.72 24.65
C ILE A 417 30.59 13.37 24.91
N ASP A 418 30.83 12.27 25.62
CA ASP A 418 32.17 11.72 25.77
C ASP A 418 32.45 10.82 24.56
N TYR A 419 33.22 11.34 23.61
CA TYR A 419 33.99 10.52 22.68
C TYR A 419 35.10 9.83 23.48
N ALA A 420 35.04 8.50 23.57
CA ALA A 420 36.18 7.70 23.98
C ALA A 420 36.43 6.60 22.94
N LEU A 421 37.55 6.75 22.25
CA LEU A 421 38.20 5.77 21.40
C LEU A 421 38.36 4.42 22.10
N LEU A 422 38.02 3.35 21.39
CA LEU A 422 38.86 2.17 21.14
C LEU A 422 38.37 1.48 19.87
#